data_AF-A0A8G1VZH0-F1
#
_entry.id   AF-A0A8G1VZH0-F1
#
_cell.length_a   1.000
_cell.length_b   1.000
_cell.length_c   1.000
_cell.angle_alpha   90.00
_cell.angle_beta   90.00
_cell.angle_gamma   90.00
#
_symmetry.space_group_name_H-M   'P 1'
#
loop_
_entity.id
_entity.type
_entity.pdbx_description
1 polymer ?
#
loop_
_entity_poly.entity_id
_entity_poly.type
_entity_poly.pdbx_seq_one_letter_code
_entity_poly.pdbx_strand_id
1 'polypeptide(L)'
;MQPPYILPASTQLAMTDQYPPRPFQSLQACSQALHTLRNHLYAEGNDDLVSEYLAFQPIPPETLPSLTDEENRRALLGTVRITFFPDIATLLLKIPTTACEKAHRSVAEETVAALAGMGVSIAERAPTGAATYTAPSPSPSPARSGSGSGSVKEADSSYRNGLLDADWPQFVMEAATDSEESARRLDQAAAWWVGCSGGRVRVVVLLRVARARKALTVEKYFPRRQWQWQRQRELETEKTPPPRFVPGLIARTEVDVGVAPPCVRGPPVVLEFDRVVGRPPVAPEQDVILGHAKLVELALMVFK
;
A
#
# COMPACT_ATOMS: atom_id res chain seq x y z
N MET A 1 -26.24 -2.26 -0.26
CA MET A 1 -25.68 -1.85 1.04
C MET A 1 -24.49 -2.73 1.38
N GLN A 2 -23.35 -2.16 1.74
CA GLN A 2 -22.16 -2.93 2.13
C GLN A 2 -22.42 -3.68 3.46
N PRO A 3 -22.01 -4.95 3.59
CA PRO A 3 -22.06 -5.65 4.86
C PRO A 3 -21.12 -4.95 5.86
N PRO A 4 -21.51 -4.77 7.13
CA PRO A 4 -20.68 -4.10 8.12
C PRO A 4 -19.42 -4.92 8.44
N TYR A 5 -18.26 -4.26 8.55
CA TYR A 5 -16.99 -4.82 9.01
C TYR A 5 -16.27 -3.83 9.92
N ILE A 6 -15.37 -4.32 10.75
CA ILE A 6 -14.61 -3.47 11.69
C ILE A 6 -13.38 -2.91 10.98
N LEU A 7 -13.26 -1.58 10.95
CA LEU A 7 -12.09 -0.87 10.44
C LEU A 7 -10.94 -0.91 11.46
N PRO A 8 -9.67 -0.97 11.02
CA PRO A 8 -8.54 -0.73 11.92
C PRO A 8 -8.53 0.72 12.41
N ALA A 9 -8.02 0.96 13.61
CA ALA A 9 -7.94 2.31 14.17
C ALA A 9 -6.95 3.20 13.39
N SER A 10 -7.33 4.44 13.09
CA SER A 10 -6.49 5.37 12.35
C SER A 10 -5.17 5.68 13.05
N THR A 11 -5.14 5.80 14.38
CA THR A 11 -3.89 6.01 15.15
C THR A 11 -2.91 4.85 14.97
N GLN A 12 -3.43 3.62 14.94
CA GLN A 12 -2.63 2.43 14.68
C GLN A 12 -2.08 2.44 13.25
N LEU A 13 -2.93 2.68 12.25
CA LEU A 13 -2.52 2.71 10.83
C LEU A 13 -1.54 3.84 10.53
N ALA A 14 -1.75 5.01 11.12
CA ALA A 14 -0.89 6.19 10.99
C ALA A 14 0.41 6.09 11.81
N MET A 15 0.44 5.18 12.78
CA MET A 15 1.53 4.96 13.74
C MET A 15 1.87 6.19 14.58
N THR A 16 0.89 7.02 14.94
CA THR A 16 1.11 8.30 15.64
C THR A 16 1.76 8.14 17.01
N ASP A 17 1.60 6.99 17.66
CA ASP A 17 2.20 6.73 18.98
C ASP A 17 3.69 6.36 18.90
N GLN A 18 4.10 5.72 17.80
CA GLN A 18 5.50 5.28 17.60
C GLN A 18 6.31 6.31 16.81
N TYR A 19 5.68 6.97 15.85
CA TYR A 19 6.27 7.98 14.98
C TYR A 19 5.40 9.24 15.00
N PRO A 20 5.54 10.09 16.05
CA PRO A 20 4.67 11.23 16.25
C PRO A 20 4.71 12.22 15.06
N PRO A 21 3.54 12.74 14.64
CA PRO A 21 3.46 13.70 13.56
C PRO A 21 4.03 15.05 13.97
N ARG A 22 4.58 15.76 12.98
CA ARG A 22 5.06 17.13 13.12
C ARG A 22 3.87 18.10 13.15
N PRO A 23 3.98 19.23 13.87
CA PRO A 23 3.00 20.30 13.75
C PRO A 23 2.86 20.77 12.30
N PHE A 24 1.64 20.79 11.78
CA PHE A 24 1.37 21.41 10.48
C PHE A 24 1.40 22.94 10.63
N GLN A 25 2.11 23.61 9.72
CA GLN A 25 2.20 25.08 9.68
C GLN A 25 1.59 25.63 8.40
N SER A 26 2.04 25.11 7.25
CA SER A 26 1.55 25.46 5.92
C SER A 26 2.00 24.41 4.90
N LEU A 27 1.37 24.39 3.72
CA LEU A 27 1.81 23.54 2.62
C LEU A 27 3.24 23.88 2.14
N GLN A 28 3.63 25.17 2.25
CA GLN A 28 5.00 25.59 1.93
C GLN A 28 6.02 25.01 2.92
N ALA A 29 5.71 24.99 4.22
CA ALA A 29 6.56 24.36 5.22
C ALA A 29 6.65 22.84 5.01
N CYS A 30 5.54 22.18 4.63
CA CYS A 30 5.55 20.77 4.25
C CYS A 30 6.47 20.52 3.04
N SER A 31 6.37 21.36 2.01
CA SER A 31 7.22 21.28 0.80
C SER A 31 8.71 21.41 1.13
N GLN A 32 9.07 22.37 1.98
CA GLN A 32 10.46 22.53 2.46
C GLN A 32 10.93 21.30 3.24
N ALA A 33 10.11 20.76 4.14
CA ALA A 33 10.44 19.56 4.89
C ALA A 33 10.64 18.34 3.98
N LEU A 34 9.81 18.19 2.93
CA LEU A 34 9.96 17.15 1.92
C LEU A 34 11.24 17.31 1.12
N HIS A 35 11.59 18.53 0.72
CA HIS A 35 12.84 18.81 0.02
C HIS A 35 14.06 18.45 0.87
N THR A 36 14.07 18.85 2.14
CA THR A 36 15.11 18.47 3.10
C THR A 36 15.20 16.96 3.27
N LEU A 37 14.05 16.28 3.41
CA LEU A 37 14.03 14.82 3.54
C LEU A 37 14.58 14.14 2.27
N ARG A 38 14.19 14.63 1.09
CA ARG A 38 14.69 14.11 -0.19
C ARG A 38 16.22 14.20 -0.28
N ASN A 39 16.81 15.31 0.15
CA ASN A 39 18.26 15.46 0.20
C ASN A 39 18.91 14.44 1.15
N HIS A 40 18.31 14.21 2.33
CA HIS A 40 18.83 13.19 3.26
C HIS A 40 18.70 11.76 2.72
N LEU A 41 17.60 11.42 2.04
CA LEU A 41 17.38 10.09 1.46
C LEU A 41 18.43 9.71 0.40
N TYR A 42 18.95 10.71 -0.32
CA TYR A 42 19.94 10.53 -1.38
C TYR A 42 21.37 10.91 -0.97
N ALA A 43 21.59 11.33 0.27
CA ALA A 43 22.93 11.60 0.77
C ALA A 43 23.71 10.29 0.96
N GLU A 44 25.00 10.32 0.63
CA GLU A 44 25.88 9.16 0.82
C GLU A 44 25.88 8.69 2.28
N GLY A 45 25.81 7.37 2.48
CA GLY A 45 25.79 6.75 3.81
C GLY A 45 24.41 6.70 4.49
N ASN A 46 23.36 7.29 3.91
CA ASN A 46 22.00 7.27 4.47
C ASN A 46 21.10 6.15 3.90
N ASP A 47 21.64 5.27 3.06
CA ASP A 47 20.91 4.12 2.53
C ASP A 47 20.33 3.31 3.69
N ASP A 48 19.02 3.09 3.63
CA ASP A 48 18.23 2.32 4.60
C ASP A 48 18.22 2.86 6.05
N LEU A 49 18.80 4.05 6.32
CA LEU A 49 18.77 4.68 7.64
C LEU A 49 17.65 5.72 7.78
N VAL A 50 17.26 6.32 6.67
CA VAL A 50 16.29 7.43 6.64
C VAL A 50 14.94 6.93 6.12
N SER A 51 13.90 7.19 6.89
CA SER A 51 12.50 6.98 6.51
C SER A 51 12.12 7.88 5.34
N GLU A 52 11.36 7.35 4.39
CA GLU A 52 10.84 8.14 3.27
C GLU A 52 9.50 8.85 3.59
N TYR A 53 9.08 8.79 4.85
CA TYR A 53 7.80 9.32 5.31
C TYR A 53 7.95 10.59 6.15
N LEU A 54 6.98 11.49 6.02
CA LEU A 54 6.69 12.58 6.94
C LEU A 54 5.23 12.50 7.37
N ALA A 55 4.97 12.78 8.63
CA ALA A 55 3.63 12.87 9.19
C ALA A 55 3.38 14.30 9.70
N PHE A 56 2.19 14.84 9.45
CA PHE A 56 1.78 16.18 9.87
C PHE A 56 0.41 16.14 10.56
N GLN A 57 0.28 16.88 11.68
CA GLN A 57 -0.96 16.98 12.45
C GLN A 57 -0.99 18.27 13.29
N PRO A 58 -2.18 18.87 13.54
CA PRO A 58 -3.44 18.61 12.84
C PRO A 58 -3.46 19.28 11.47
N ILE A 59 -4.07 18.64 10.48
CA ILE A 59 -4.36 19.26 9.18
C ILE A 59 -5.64 20.09 9.28
N PRO A 60 -5.59 21.40 9.03
CA PRO A 60 -6.79 22.24 9.03
C PRO A 60 -7.74 21.86 7.87
N PRO A 61 -9.07 21.81 8.10
CA PRO A 61 -10.04 21.46 7.06
C PRO A 61 -9.94 22.30 5.78
N GLU A 62 -9.60 23.58 5.90
CA GLU A 62 -9.38 24.51 4.79
C GLU A 62 -8.19 24.13 3.89
N THR A 63 -7.31 23.25 4.35
CA THR A 63 -6.17 22.74 3.57
C THR A 63 -6.57 21.57 2.67
N LEU A 64 -7.68 20.88 2.97
CA LEU A 64 -8.09 19.67 2.26
C LEU A 64 -8.34 19.88 0.76
N PRO A 65 -9.02 20.96 0.30
CA PRO A 65 -9.21 21.19 -1.13
C PRO A 65 -7.90 21.23 -1.91
N SER A 66 -6.86 21.86 -1.35
CA SER A 66 -5.52 21.94 -1.95
C SER A 66 -4.76 20.61 -1.93
N LEU A 67 -5.10 19.70 -1.01
CA LEU A 67 -4.54 18.35 -0.95
C LEU A 67 -5.26 17.37 -1.87
N THR A 68 -6.52 17.64 -2.23
CA THR A 68 -7.32 16.82 -3.15
C THR A 68 -7.23 17.27 -4.60
N ASP A 69 -6.84 18.53 -4.85
CA ASP A 69 -6.58 19.03 -6.19
C ASP A 69 -5.19 18.59 -6.68
N GLU A 70 -5.15 17.68 -7.65
CA GLU A 70 -3.92 17.03 -8.13
C GLU A 70 -2.88 18.01 -8.68
N GLU A 71 -3.33 19.03 -9.42
CA GLU A 71 -2.43 19.99 -10.06
C GLU A 71 -1.77 20.91 -9.03
N ASN A 72 -2.57 21.48 -8.13
CA ASN A 72 -2.09 22.33 -7.03
C ASN A 72 -1.19 21.52 -6.08
N ARG A 73 -1.61 20.32 -5.71
CA ARG A 73 -0.85 19.41 -4.87
C ARG A 73 0.52 19.06 -5.45
N ARG A 74 0.58 18.71 -6.73
CA ARG A 74 1.85 18.42 -7.42
C ARG A 74 2.72 19.67 -7.51
N ALA A 75 2.15 20.83 -7.78
CA ALA A 75 2.89 22.09 -7.83
C ALA A 75 3.50 22.45 -6.45
N LEU A 76 2.78 22.18 -5.36
CA LEU A 76 3.20 22.56 -4.01
C LEU A 76 4.13 21.53 -3.35
N LEU A 77 3.81 20.24 -3.45
CA LEU A 77 4.50 19.16 -2.72
C LEU A 77 5.43 18.32 -3.61
N GLY A 78 5.38 18.52 -4.93
CA GLY A 78 6.04 17.65 -5.89
C GLY A 78 5.42 16.25 -5.93
N THR A 79 6.21 15.28 -6.39
CA THR A 79 5.77 13.88 -6.43
C THR A 79 5.89 13.25 -5.04
N VAL A 80 4.74 13.00 -4.41
CA VAL A 80 4.58 12.30 -3.13
C VAL A 80 3.39 11.32 -3.20
N ARG A 81 3.35 10.33 -2.31
CA ARG A 81 2.13 9.55 -2.02
C ARG A 81 1.48 10.02 -0.74
N ILE A 82 0.16 10.10 -0.74
CA ILE A 82 -0.63 10.61 0.37
C ILE A 82 -1.37 9.48 1.07
N THR A 83 -1.41 9.57 2.39
CA THR A 83 -2.42 8.90 3.21
C THR A 83 -2.98 9.91 4.19
N PHE A 84 -4.29 10.07 4.25
CA PHE A 84 -4.95 11.04 5.13
C PHE A 84 -5.96 10.34 6.02
N PHE A 85 -5.89 10.62 7.33
CA PHE A 85 -6.78 10.10 8.36
C PHE A 85 -7.61 11.24 8.93
N PRO A 86 -8.85 11.44 8.44
CA PRO A 86 -9.65 12.63 8.76
C PRO A 86 -10.20 12.64 10.20
N ASP A 87 -10.34 11.48 10.84
CA ASP A 87 -10.80 11.34 12.22
C ASP A 87 -9.75 11.77 13.25
N ILE A 88 -8.47 11.72 12.88
CA ILE A 88 -7.34 12.19 13.70
C ILE A 88 -6.60 13.39 13.09
N ALA A 89 -7.12 13.93 11.97
CA ALA A 89 -6.56 15.04 11.21
C ALA A 89 -5.05 14.87 10.87
N THR A 90 -4.64 13.64 10.51
CA THR A 90 -3.24 13.30 10.26
C THR A 90 -2.98 13.06 8.78
N LEU A 91 -2.00 13.75 8.22
CA LEU A 91 -1.50 13.53 6.85
C LEU A 91 -0.14 12.84 6.89
N LEU A 92 -0.03 11.72 6.19
CA LEU A 92 1.23 11.07 5.86
C LEU A 92 1.60 11.38 4.42
N LEU A 93 2.82 11.86 4.23
CA LEU A 93 3.44 12.07 2.94
C LEU A 93 4.61 11.12 2.80
N LYS A 94 4.63 10.35 1.73
CA LYS A 94 5.72 9.44 1.37
C LYS A 94 6.44 9.98 0.14
N ILE A 95 7.76 9.99 0.18
CA ILE A 95 8.61 10.32 -0.97
C ILE A 95 8.90 9.03 -1.75
N PRO A 96 8.43 8.88 -3.00
CA PRO A 96 8.85 7.75 -3.83
C PRO A 96 10.34 7.88 -4.14
N THR A 97 11.11 6.84 -3.79
CA THR A 97 12.52 6.73 -4.17
C THR A 97 12.64 6.02 -5.52
N THR A 98 13.68 6.33 -6.29
CA THR A 98 13.90 5.71 -7.61
C THR A 98 13.96 4.17 -7.53
N ALA A 99 14.62 3.63 -6.50
CA ALA A 99 14.73 2.19 -6.32
C ALA A 99 13.37 1.53 -6.01
N CYS A 100 12.54 2.17 -5.18
CA CYS A 100 11.17 1.70 -4.93
C CYS A 100 10.30 1.78 -6.18
N GLU A 101 10.37 2.89 -6.93
CA GLU A 101 9.66 3.07 -8.20
C GLU A 101 10.08 2.06 -9.27
N LYS A 102 11.35 1.67 -9.32
CA LYS A 102 11.79 0.53 -10.16
C LYS A 102 11.20 -0.78 -9.65
N ALA A 103 11.27 -1.03 -8.34
CA ALA A 103 10.84 -2.30 -7.77
C ALA A 103 9.37 -2.61 -8.06
N HIS A 104 8.44 -1.72 -7.72
CA HIS A 104 7.03 -2.01 -7.94
C HIS A 104 6.65 -1.98 -9.42
N ARG A 105 7.19 -1.05 -10.22
CA ARG A 105 6.86 -0.99 -11.65
C ARG A 105 7.38 -2.20 -12.41
N SER A 106 8.60 -2.66 -12.16
CA SER A 106 9.14 -3.82 -12.87
C SER A 106 8.39 -5.12 -12.52
N VAL A 107 8.04 -5.33 -11.25
CA VAL A 107 7.19 -6.49 -10.86
C VAL A 107 5.81 -6.39 -11.52
N ALA A 108 5.25 -5.18 -11.58
CA ALA A 108 3.95 -4.95 -12.20
C ALA A 108 3.97 -5.15 -13.72
N GLU A 109 4.99 -4.65 -14.40
CA GLU A 109 5.19 -4.81 -15.84
C GLU A 109 5.32 -6.29 -16.22
N GLU A 110 6.13 -7.07 -15.50
CA GLU A 110 6.24 -8.52 -15.71
C GLU A 110 4.90 -9.23 -15.48
N THR A 111 4.16 -8.83 -14.44
CA THR A 111 2.84 -9.39 -14.17
C THR A 111 1.86 -9.11 -15.29
N VAL A 112 1.82 -7.86 -15.75
CA VAL A 112 0.95 -7.42 -16.85
C VAL A 112 1.34 -8.08 -18.17
N ALA A 113 2.64 -8.24 -18.45
CA ALA A 113 3.14 -8.91 -19.63
C ALA A 113 2.77 -10.40 -19.63
N ALA A 114 2.91 -11.08 -18.50
CA ALA A 114 2.47 -12.48 -18.35
C ALA A 114 0.97 -12.63 -18.59
N LEU A 115 0.14 -11.77 -17.96
CA LEU A 115 -1.31 -11.76 -18.18
C LEU A 115 -1.67 -11.49 -19.64
N ALA A 116 -1.01 -10.54 -20.29
CA ALA A 116 -1.19 -10.26 -21.71
C ALA A 116 -0.82 -11.46 -22.59
N GLY A 117 0.28 -12.15 -22.28
CA GLY A 117 0.70 -13.37 -22.97
C GLY A 117 -0.28 -14.53 -22.83
N MET A 118 -1.10 -14.54 -21.76
CA MET A 118 -2.19 -15.49 -21.56
C MET A 118 -3.51 -15.07 -22.23
N GLY A 119 -3.54 -13.92 -22.93
CA GLY A 119 -4.73 -13.43 -23.61
C GLY A 119 -5.68 -12.60 -22.74
N VAL A 120 -5.28 -12.24 -21.51
CA VAL A 120 -6.11 -11.43 -20.61
C VAL A 120 -6.29 -10.02 -21.20
N SER A 121 -7.55 -9.63 -21.37
CA SER A 121 -7.92 -8.33 -21.93
C SER A 121 -7.38 -7.19 -21.06
N ILE A 122 -6.97 -6.09 -21.70
CA ILE A 122 -6.54 -4.87 -20.99
C ILE A 122 -7.62 -4.35 -20.02
N ALA A 123 -8.90 -4.54 -20.35
CA ALA A 123 -10.02 -4.15 -19.48
C ALA A 123 -10.04 -4.94 -18.17
N GLU A 124 -9.52 -6.18 -18.17
CA GLU A 124 -9.51 -7.07 -17.00
C GLU A 124 -8.29 -6.89 -16.10
N ARG A 125 -7.29 -6.15 -16.57
CA ARG A 125 -6.04 -5.82 -15.88
C ARG A 125 -5.75 -4.32 -15.97
N ALA A 126 -6.79 -3.51 -15.89
CA ALA A 126 -6.71 -2.07 -16.09
C ALA A 126 -5.80 -1.45 -15.00
N PRO A 127 -4.73 -0.74 -15.40
CA PRO A 127 -3.88 -0.06 -14.43
C PRO A 127 -4.64 1.14 -13.87
N THR A 128 -4.77 1.17 -12.54
CA THR A 128 -5.21 2.35 -11.80
C THR A 128 -4.02 3.10 -11.18
N GLY A 129 -2.82 2.49 -11.18
CA GLY A 129 -1.57 3.14 -10.82
C GLY A 129 -1.61 3.71 -9.40
N ALA A 130 -1.22 4.97 -9.25
CA ALA A 130 -1.24 5.70 -7.98
C ALA A 130 -2.61 6.31 -7.64
N ALA A 131 -3.71 5.71 -8.10
CA ALA A 131 -5.06 6.15 -7.78
C ALA A 131 -5.28 6.28 -6.26
N THR A 132 -6.10 7.27 -5.91
CA THR A 132 -6.53 7.53 -4.54
C THR A 132 -7.77 6.70 -4.21
N TYR A 133 -7.77 6.02 -3.07
CA TYR A 133 -8.90 5.23 -2.57
C TYR A 133 -9.37 5.76 -1.23
N THR A 134 -10.68 5.75 -1.03
CA THR A 134 -11.34 6.26 0.18
C THR A 134 -11.99 5.10 0.92
N ALA A 135 -11.61 4.91 2.18
CA ALA A 135 -12.24 3.97 3.08
C ALA A 135 -13.70 4.39 3.38
N PRO A 136 -14.61 3.46 3.65
CA PRO A 136 -15.92 3.83 4.18
C PRO A 136 -15.78 4.61 5.49
N SER A 137 -16.67 5.59 5.71
CA SER A 137 -16.71 6.31 6.97
C SER A 137 -17.19 5.39 8.11
N PRO A 138 -16.55 5.39 9.29
CA PRO A 138 -16.96 4.56 10.43
C PRO A 138 -18.34 4.91 11.02
N SER A 139 -18.98 6.02 10.63
CA SER A 139 -20.31 6.40 11.13
C SER A 139 -21.23 6.96 10.04
N PRO A 140 -22.44 6.42 9.85
CA PRO A 140 -23.50 7.05 9.06
C PRO A 140 -24.26 8.15 9.84
N SER A 141 -23.66 8.78 10.84
CA SER A 141 -24.37 9.70 11.75
C SER A 141 -24.42 11.13 11.19
N PRO A 142 -25.62 11.71 10.98
CA PRO A 142 -25.79 13.05 10.43
C PRO A 142 -25.74 14.10 11.54
N ALA A 143 -24.62 14.26 12.26
CA ALA A 143 -24.38 15.44 13.11
C ALA A 143 -23.01 15.35 13.80
N ARG A 144 -21.96 15.78 13.10
CA ARG A 144 -20.88 16.62 13.64
C ARG A 144 -20.03 17.07 12.46
N SER A 145 -20.41 18.23 11.93
CA SER A 145 -19.62 19.19 11.15
C SER A 145 -18.27 18.67 10.60
N GLY A 146 -18.22 18.39 9.30
CA GLY A 146 -17.01 18.56 8.47
C GLY A 146 -16.23 17.31 8.02
N SER A 147 -16.36 16.16 8.69
CA SER A 147 -15.49 14.98 8.44
C SER A 147 -16.30 13.73 8.11
N GLY A 148 -17.08 13.78 7.02
CA GLY A 148 -17.93 12.66 6.56
C GLY A 148 -17.22 11.60 5.72
N SER A 149 -15.93 11.78 5.42
CA SER A 149 -15.16 10.86 4.57
C SER A 149 -14.33 9.91 5.43
N GLY A 150 -14.17 8.65 5.01
CA GLY A 150 -13.21 7.75 5.64
C GLY A 150 -11.77 8.11 5.27
N SER A 151 -10.80 7.40 5.86
CA SER A 151 -9.38 7.60 5.53
C SER A 151 -9.11 7.41 4.05
N VAL A 152 -8.13 8.13 3.51
CA VAL A 152 -7.77 8.14 2.09
C VAL A 152 -6.34 7.65 1.93
N LYS A 153 -6.04 6.88 0.88
CA LYS A 153 -4.68 6.44 0.55
C LYS A 153 -4.44 6.35 -0.96
N GLU A 154 -3.26 6.80 -1.39
CA GLU A 154 -2.71 6.53 -2.71
C GLU A 154 -1.89 5.22 -2.70
N ALA A 155 -2.04 4.43 -3.77
CA ALA A 155 -1.20 3.27 -4.03
C ALA A 155 0.14 3.66 -4.67
N ASP A 156 1.14 2.78 -4.64
CA ASP A 156 2.28 2.89 -5.56
C ASP A 156 1.93 2.30 -6.92
N SER A 157 1.29 1.13 -6.93
CA SER A 157 0.68 0.54 -8.12
C SER A 157 -0.56 -0.24 -7.74
N SER A 158 -1.64 -0.03 -8.49
CA SER A 158 -2.89 -0.75 -8.31
C SER A 158 -3.47 -1.15 -9.65
N TYR A 159 -4.17 -2.28 -9.65
CA TYR A 159 -4.80 -2.86 -10.82
C TYR A 159 -6.20 -3.33 -10.47
N ARG A 160 -7.11 -3.13 -11.42
CA ARG A 160 -8.48 -3.63 -11.32
C ARG A 160 -8.93 -4.30 -12.59
N ASN A 161 -9.88 -5.21 -12.44
CA ASN A 161 -10.72 -5.66 -13.53
C ASN A 161 -11.85 -4.66 -13.71
N GLY A 162 -11.76 -3.85 -14.77
CA GLY A 162 -12.75 -2.83 -15.12
C GLY A 162 -14.07 -3.40 -15.62
N LEU A 163 -14.17 -4.71 -15.84
CA LEU A 163 -15.43 -5.39 -16.12
C LEU A 163 -16.20 -5.76 -14.85
N LEU A 164 -15.55 -5.67 -13.68
CA LEU A 164 -16.20 -5.86 -12.39
C LEU A 164 -16.67 -4.52 -11.84
N ASP A 165 -17.88 -4.51 -11.27
CA ASP A 165 -18.39 -3.39 -10.49
C ASP A 165 -17.71 -3.38 -9.12
N ALA A 166 -16.52 -2.77 -9.05
CA ALA A 166 -15.68 -2.75 -7.87
C ALA A 166 -15.03 -1.37 -7.66
N ASP A 167 -15.31 -0.77 -6.50
CA ASP A 167 -14.69 0.49 -6.03
C ASP A 167 -13.24 0.33 -5.55
N TRP A 168 -12.77 -0.92 -5.44
CA TRP A 168 -11.46 -1.27 -4.90
C TRP A 168 -10.65 -2.06 -5.93
N PRO A 169 -9.31 -1.89 -5.95
CA PRO A 169 -8.46 -2.68 -6.82
C PRO A 169 -8.41 -4.12 -6.30
N GLN A 170 -8.23 -5.07 -7.20
CA GLN A 170 -8.03 -6.48 -6.81
C GLN A 170 -6.59 -6.70 -6.35
N PHE A 171 -5.66 -5.97 -6.95
CA PHE A 171 -4.23 -6.14 -6.78
C PHE A 171 -3.55 -4.80 -6.50
N VAL A 172 -2.78 -4.74 -5.42
CA VAL A 172 -1.99 -3.57 -5.03
C VAL A 172 -0.55 -3.98 -4.74
N MET A 173 0.37 -3.13 -5.17
CA MET A 173 1.76 -3.16 -4.75
C MET A 173 2.11 -1.90 -3.98
N GLU A 174 2.89 -2.07 -2.92
CA GLU A 174 3.53 -0.97 -2.19
C GLU A 174 5.02 -1.30 -2.05
N ALA A 175 5.87 -0.30 -2.21
CA ALA A 175 7.31 -0.43 -2.03
C ALA A 175 7.82 0.58 -1.02
N ALA A 176 8.78 0.22 -0.19
CA ALA A 176 9.45 1.18 0.67
C ALA A 176 10.91 0.82 0.90
N THR A 177 11.72 1.80 1.33
CA THR A 177 13.08 1.54 1.80
C THR A 177 13.07 0.59 3.01
N ASP A 178 14.11 -0.20 3.20
CA ASP A 178 14.22 -1.16 4.32
C ASP A 178 14.65 -0.49 5.65
N SER A 179 14.42 0.83 5.79
CA SER A 179 14.60 1.52 7.08
C SER A 179 13.53 1.09 8.07
N GLU A 180 13.83 1.14 9.38
CA GLU A 180 12.91 0.63 10.41
C GLU A 180 11.50 1.24 10.32
N GLU A 181 11.39 2.58 10.22
CA GLU A 181 10.10 3.25 10.10
C GLU A 181 9.41 2.95 8.77
N SER A 182 10.12 3.05 7.64
CA SER A 182 9.56 2.74 6.31
C SER A 182 9.02 1.31 6.27
N ALA A 183 9.77 0.36 6.81
CA ALA A 183 9.38 -1.05 6.87
C ALA A 183 8.09 -1.26 7.67
N ARG A 184 7.96 -0.64 8.85
CA ARG A 184 6.73 -0.75 9.64
C ARG A 184 5.54 -0.02 8.99
N ARG A 185 5.77 1.13 8.36
CA ARG A 185 4.72 1.84 7.61
C ARG A 185 4.24 1.04 6.39
N LEU A 186 5.13 0.28 5.76
CA LEU A 186 4.78 -0.64 4.68
C LEU A 186 3.86 -1.77 5.17
N ASP A 187 4.09 -2.30 6.38
CA ASP A 187 3.16 -3.27 7.01
C ASP A 187 1.78 -2.65 7.24
N GLN A 188 1.75 -1.40 7.72
CA GLN A 188 0.50 -0.68 7.92
C GLN A 188 -0.21 -0.34 6.60
N ALA A 189 0.52 -0.21 5.49
CA ALA A 189 -0.09 -0.10 4.17
C ALA A 189 -0.88 -1.37 3.81
N ALA A 190 -0.33 -2.57 4.06
CA ALA A 190 -1.09 -3.82 3.89
C ALA A 190 -2.30 -3.90 4.82
N ALA A 191 -2.15 -3.47 6.08
CA ALA A 191 -3.26 -3.40 7.03
C ALA A 191 -4.38 -2.45 6.57
N TRP A 192 -4.00 -1.30 5.99
CA TRP A 192 -4.94 -0.34 5.41
C TRP A 192 -5.67 -0.95 4.21
N TRP A 193 -4.95 -1.48 3.22
CA TRP A 193 -5.56 -2.05 2.01
C TRP A 193 -6.51 -3.20 2.33
N VAL A 194 -6.10 -4.12 3.20
CA VAL A 194 -6.94 -5.27 3.57
C VAL A 194 -8.10 -4.86 4.47
N GLY A 195 -7.82 -4.07 5.51
CA GLY A 195 -8.81 -3.69 6.52
C GLY A 195 -9.85 -2.71 5.97
N CYS A 196 -9.40 -1.62 5.35
CA CYS A 196 -10.29 -0.55 4.86
C CYS A 196 -11.10 -0.97 3.63
N SER A 197 -10.59 -1.91 2.81
CA SER A 197 -11.36 -2.48 1.71
C SER A 197 -12.34 -3.57 2.14
N GLY A 198 -12.36 -3.97 3.41
CA GLY A 198 -13.17 -5.10 3.88
C GLY A 198 -12.80 -6.42 3.18
N GLY A 199 -11.52 -6.60 2.86
CA GLY A 199 -11.02 -7.77 2.14
C GLY A 199 -11.27 -7.79 0.63
N ARG A 200 -11.72 -6.67 0.02
CA ARG A 200 -11.92 -6.57 -1.43
C ARG A 200 -10.62 -6.45 -2.22
N VAL A 201 -9.57 -5.89 -1.61
CA VAL A 201 -8.20 -6.04 -2.13
C VAL A 201 -7.76 -7.48 -1.87
N ARG A 202 -7.62 -8.26 -2.95
CA ARG A 202 -7.46 -9.73 -2.89
C ARG A 202 -6.00 -10.15 -2.75
N VAL A 203 -5.08 -9.32 -3.25
CA VAL A 203 -3.63 -9.48 -3.11
C VAL A 203 -2.99 -8.13 -2.81
N VAL A 204 -2.14 -8.10 -1.78
CA VAL A 204 -1.20 -7.00 -1.54
C VAL A 204 0.20 -7.55 -1.65
N VAL A 205 1.05 -6.92 -2.45
CA VAL A 205 2.48 -7.23 -2.54
C VAL A 205 3.28 -6.07 -1.94
N LEU A 206 4.08 -6.37 -0.93
CA LEU A 206 5.00 -5.41 -0.32
C LEU A 206 6.42 -5.67 -0.84
N LEU A 207 7.11 -4.60 -1.22
CA LEU A 207 8.47 -4.62 -1.75
C LEU A 207 9.37 -3.80 -0.83
N ARG A 208 10.21 -4.48 -0.03
CA ARG A 208 11.20 -3.81 0.80
C ARG A 208 12.50 -3.72 0.03
N VAL A 209 12.99 -2.51 -0.15
CA VAL A 209 14.17 -2.20 -0.95
C VAL A 209 15.30 -1.80 0.00
N ALA A 210 16.25 -2.70 0.18
CA ALA A 210 17.44 -2.44 0.98
C ALA A 210 18.60 -2.04 0.06
N ARG A 211 18.81 -0.73 -0.08
CA ARG A 211 19.80 -0.16 -1.00
C ARG A 211 21.24 -0.48 -0.59
N ALA A 212 21.55 -0.43 0.71
CA ALA A 212 22.91 -0.62 1.21
C ALA A 212 23.42 -2.04 0.90
N ARG A 213 22.57 -3.04 1.09
CA ARG A 213 22.88 -4.46 0.82
C ARG A 213 22.50 -4.92 -0.60
N LYS A 214 21.86 -4.07 -1.39
CA LYS A 214 21.29 -4.40 -2.71
C LYS A 214 20.40 -5.65 -2.65
N ALA A 215 19.43 -5.63 -1.74
CA ALA A 215 18.49 -6.72 -1.55
C ALA A 215 17.04 -6.27 -1.67
N LEU A 216 16.24 -7.07 -2.36
CA LEU A 216 14.80 -6.88 -2.52
C LEU A 216 14.07 -7.98 -1.75
N THR A 217 13.18 -7.61 -0.84
CA THR A 217 12.24 -8.55 -0.22
C THR A 217 10.86 -8.35 -0.81
N VAL A 218 10.27 -9.43 -1.31
CA VAL A 218 8.89 -9.48 -1.82
C VAL A 218 8.04 -10.25 -0.82
N GLU A 219 7.03 -9.61 -0.27
CA GLU A 219 6.05 -10.24 0.60
C GLU A 219 4.67 -10.20 -0.05
N LYS A 220 3.99 -11.35 -0.09
CA LYS A 220 2.64 -11.47 -0.64
C LYS A 220 1.64 -11.71 0.49
N TYR A 221 0.58 -10.92 0.53
CA TYR A 221 -0.47 -11.00 1.54
C TYR A 221 -1.85 -11.24 0.91
N PHE A 222 -2.65 -12.06 1.59
CA PHE A 222 -4.10 -12.16 1.34
C PHE A 222 -4.91 -11.60 2.50
N PRO A 223 -6.13 -11.13 2.25
CA PRO A 223 -7.06 -10.81 3.31
C PRO A 223 -7.46 -12.08 4.09
N ARG A 224 -7.28 -12.06 5.41
CA ARG A 224 -7.78 -13.08 6.34
C ARG A 224 -8.91 -12.51 7.18
N ARG A 225 -10.01 -13.28 7.27
CA ARG A 225 -11.09 -12.98 8.22
C ARG A 225 -10.63 -13.31 9.63
N GLN A 226 -10.61 -12.30 10.49
CA GLN A 226 -10.38 -12.45 11.92
C GLN A 226 -11.73 -12.37 12.65
N TRP A 227 -12.15 -13.51 13.20
CA TRP A 227 -13.32 -13.59 14.06
C TRP A 227 -12.94 -13.11 15.46
N GLN A 228 -13.63 -12.09 15.97
CA GLN A 228 -13.54 -11.73 17.37
C GLN A 228 -14.41 -12.71 18.17
N TRP A 229 -13.81 -13.78 18.67
CA TRP A 229 -14.45 -14.57 19.73
C TRP A 229 -14.37 -13.75 21.02
N GLN A 230 -15.37 -12.92 21.28
CA GLN A 230 -15.54 -12.38 22.62
C GLN A 230 -15.82 -13.53 23.57
N ARG A 231 -15.01 -13.63 24.62
CA ARG A 231 -15.12 -14.63 25.67
C ARG A 231 -16.53 -14.54 26.25
N GLN A 232 -17.26 -15.64 26.13
CA GLN A 232 -18.65 -15.84 26.50
C GLN A 232 -18.91 -15.41 27.94
N ARG A 233 -19.56 -14.25 28.11
CA ARG A 233 -20.50 -13.95 29.20
C ARG A 233 -21.21 -12.65 28.86
N GLU A 234 -22.38 -12.81 28.25
CA GLU A 234 -23.65 -12.16 28.66
C GLU A 234 -24.59 -11.99 27.46
N LEU A 235 -25.74 -12.64 27.62
CA LEU A 235 -27.05 -12.42 27.00
C LEU A 235 -27.15 -12.43 25.47
N GLU A 236 -27.76 -13.51 25.00
CA GLU A 236 -28.90 -13.51 24.05
C GLU A 236 -29.24 -12.16 23.42
N THR A 237 -28.46 -11.74 22.42
CA THR A 237 -28.96 -11.03 21.24
C THR A 237 -28.15 -11.49 20.04
N GLU A 238 -28.87 -12.03 19.07
CA GLU A 238 -28.40 -12.72 17.88
C GLU A 238 -27.75 -11.77 16.86
N LYS A 239 -26.55 -11.25 17.17
CA LYS A 239 -25.73 -10.53 16.18
C LYS A 239 -24.29 -11.02 16.24
N THR A 240 -23.95 -11.91 15.31
CA THR A 240 -22.55 -12.21 15.00
C THR A 240 -21.81 -10.89 14.78
N PRO A 241 -20.73 -10.60 15.54
CA PRO A 241 -20.03 -9.35 15.38
C PRO A 241 -19.51 -9.21 13.94
N PRO A 242 -19.55 -7.99 13.36
CA PRO A 242 -19.06 -7.76 12.01
C PRO A 242 -17.60 -8.24 11.89
N PRO A 243 -17.23 -8.94 10.79
CA PRO A 243 -15.90 -9.48 10.64
C PRO A 243 -14.85 -8.36 10.58
N ARG A 244 -13.64 -8.64 11.07
CA ARG A 244 -12.45 -7.82 10.80
C ARG A 244 -11.60 -8.53 9.73
N PHE A 245 -11.02 -7.77 8.82
CA PHE A 245 -10.03 -8.30 7.87
C PHE A 245 -8.64 -7.82 8.26
N VAL A 246 -7.68 -8.74 8.24
CA VAL A 246 -6.26 -8.47 8.52
C VAL A 246 -5.39 -9.11 7.44
N PRO A 247 -4.24 -8.51 7.09
CA PRO A 247 -3.32 -9.10 6.12
C PRO A 247 -2.74 -10.40 6.69
N GLY A 248 -2.79 -11.48 5.91
CA GLY A 248 -2.12 -12.73 6.19
C GLY A 248 -0.97 -12.94 5.23
N LEU A 249 0.26 -13.00 5.75
CA LEU A 249 1.45 -13.30 4.96
C LEU A 249 1.33 -14.71 4.36
N ILE A 250 1.48 -14.81 3.05
CA ILE A 250 1.40 -16.06 2.28
C ILE A 250 2.77 -16.55 1.89
N ALA A 251 3.61 -15.63 1.40
CA ALA A 251 4.96 -15.92 0.98
C ALA A 251 5.86 -14.71 1.22
N ARG A 252 7.11 -14.99 1.54
CA ARG A 252 8.20 -14.02 1.61
C ARG A 252 9.38 -14.57 0.82
N THR A 253 9.87 -13.78 -0.11
CA THR A 253 11.02 -14.11 -0.94
C THR A 253 12.02 -12.98 -0.86
N GLU A 254 13.27 -13.29 -0.58
CA GLU A 254 14.35 -12.34 -0.46
C GLU A 254 15.37 -12.60 -1.55
N VAL A 255 15.77 -11.55 -2.24
CA VAL A 255 16.72 -11.57 -3.34
C VAL A 255 17.87 -10.66 -2.97
N ASP A 256 19.07 -11.22 -2.83
CA ASP A 256 20.30 -10.50 -2.54
C ASP A 256 21.20 -10.54 -3.77
N VAL A 257 21.38 -9.39 -4.42
CA VAL A 257 22.28 -9.21 -5.57
C VAL A 257 23.55 -8.45 -5.18
N GLY A 258 23.73 -8.14 -3.90
CA GLY A 258 24.98 -7.59 -3.35
C GLY A 258 26.06 -8.66 -3.17
N VAL A 259 25.67 -9.94 -3.20
CA VAL A 259 26.56 -11.10 -3.09
C VAL A 259 26.82 -11.78 -4.44
N ALA A 260 27.95 -12.50 -4.56
CA ALA A 260 28.34 -13.24 -5.76
C ALA A 260 28.56 -14.73 -5.42
N PRO A 261 27.78 -15.67 -5.98
CA PRO A 261 26.63 -15.45 -6.88
C PRO A 261 25.42 -14.83 -6.14
N PRO A 262 24.48 -14.17 -6.85
CA PRO A 262 23.23 -13.70 -6.26
C PRO A 262 22.49 -14.82 -5.52
N CYS A 263 21.86 -14.48 -4.40
CA CYS A 263 21.19 -15.41 -3.52
C CYS A 263 19.68 -15.13 -3.49
N VAL A 264 18.86 -16.17 -3.60
CA VAL A 264 17.40 -16.09 -3.42
C VAL A 264 16.98 -17.02 -2.29
N ARG A 265 16.27 -16.47 -1.31
CA ARG A 265 15.72 -17.22 -0.16
C ARG A 265 14.19 -17.17 -0.21
N GLY A 266 13.55 -18.32 -0.06
CA GLY A 266 12.10 -18.45 -0.11
C GLY A 266 11.56 -18.96 -1.45
N PRO A 267 10.24 -19.15 -1.57
CA PRO A 267 9.62 -19.69 -2.77
C PRO A 267 9.65 -18.68 -3.93
N PRO A 268 9.37 -19.11 -5.18
CA PRO A 268 8.98 -18.20 -6.25
C PRO A 268 7.80 -17.31 -5.84
N VAL A 269 7.70 -16.11 -6.42
CA VAL A 269 6.52 -15.25 -6.21
C VAL A 269 5.45 -15.69 -7.20
N VAL A 270 4.42 -16.35 -6.68
CA VAL A 270 3.24 -16.76 -7.44
C VAL A 270 2.15 -15.72 -7.19
N LEU A 271 1.57 -15.16 -8.25
CA LEU A 271 0.42 -14.27 -8.19
C LEU A 271 -0.78 -15.00 -8.78
N GLU A 272 -1.71 -15.37 -7.90
CA GLU A 272 -2.87 -16.18 -8.24
C GLU A 272 -3.79 -15.42 -9.19
N PHE A 273 -4.09 -16.05 -10.33
CA PHE A 273 -4.82 -15.43 -11.42
C PHE A 273 -6.15 -14.84 -10.95
N ASP A 274 -6.93 -15.64 -10.23
CA ASP A 274 -8.27 -15.29 -9.78
C ASP A 274 -8.30 -14.14 -8.77
N ARG A 275 -7.20 -13.94 -8.05
CA ARG A 275 -7.03 -12.84 -7.12
C ARG A 275 -6.54 -11.58 -7.80
N VAL A 276 -5.63 -11.68 -8.77
CA VAL A 276 -5.14 -10.52 -9.54
C VAL A 276 -6.19 -10.00 -10.50
N VAL A 277 -6.85 -10.90 -11.24
CA VAL A 277 -7.83 -10.57 -12.30
C VAL A 277 -9.26 -10.49 -11.75
N GLY A 278 -9.54 -11.10 -10.60
CA GLY A 278 -10.85 -10.99 -9.97
C GLY A 278 -11.88 -12.04 -10.42
N ARG A 279 -11.53 -12.95 -11.33
CA ARG A 279 -12.37 -14.05 -11.84
C ARG A 279 -11.55 -15.33 -12.05
N PRO A 280 -12.19 -16.52 -12.08
CA PRO A 280 -11.48 -17.77 -12.37
C PRO A 280 -10.74 -17.72 -13.73
N PRO A 281 -9.60 -18.45 -13.85
CA PRO A 281 -8.90 -18.59 -15.12
C PRO A 281 -9.71 -19.45 -16.11
N VAL A 282 -9.56 -19.13 -17.39
CA VAL A 282 -10.04 -19.91 -18.54
C VAL A 282 -8.83 -20.33 -19.35
N ALA A 283 -8.72 -21.62 -19.69
CA ALA A 283 -7.56 -22.13 -20.42
C ALA A 283 -7.26 -21.27 -21.67
N PRO A 284 -6.00 -20.83 -21.88
CA PRO A 284 -4.77 -21.26 -21.22
C PRO A 284 -4.31 -20.40 -20.02
N GLU A 285 -5.17 -19.54 -19.47
CA GLU A 285 -4.84 -18.68 -18.32
C GLU A 285 -4.44 -19.49 -17.08
N GLN A 286 -3.44 -18.98 -16.35
CA GLN A 286 -2.87 -19.59 -15.16
C GLN A 286 -2.26 -18.52 -14.24
N ASP A 287 -1.78 -18.93 -13.08
CA ASP A 287 -1.08 -18.03 -12.16
C ASP A 287 0.18 -17.44 -12.80
N VAL A 288 0.49 -16.19 -12.44
CA VAL A 288 1.75 -15.56 -12.85
C VAL A 288 2.86 -16.02 -11.90
N ILE A 289 3.90 -16.63 -12.45
CA ILE A 289 5.03 -17.14 -11.66
C ILE A 289 6.29 -16.32 -11.95
N LEU A 290 6.74 -15.54 -10.97
CA LEU A 290 8.06 -14.91 -10.99
C LEU A 290 9.06 -15.85 -10.29
N GLY A 291 9.71 -16.69 -11.11
CA GLY A 291 10.75 -17.61 -10.66
C GLY A 291 12.01 -16.90 -10.16
N HIS A 292 12.90 -17.63 -9.47
CA HIS A 292 14.12 -17.07 -8.88
C HIS A 292 14.99 -16.31 -9.88
N ALA A 293 15.18 -16.83 -11.11
CA ALA A 293 15.97 -16.15 -12.14
C ALA A 293 15.37 -14.78 -12.54
N LYS A 294 14.04 -14.72 -12.72
CA LYS A 294 13.33 -13.47 -13.01
C LYS A 294 13.41 -12.49 -11.84
N LEU A 295 13.30 -12.99 -10.61
CA LEU A 295 13.45 -12.17 -9.40
C LEU A 295 14.87 -11.57 -9.29
N VAL A 296 15.91 -12.32 -9.64
CA VAL A 296 17.29 -11.79 -9.73
C VAL A 296 17.41 -10.71 -10.81
N GLU A 297 16.84 -10.92 -12.00
CA GLU A 297 16.82 -9.92 -13.08
C GLU A 297 16.15 -8.62 -12.62
N LEU A 298 14.98 -8.73 -11.99
CA LEU A 298 14.24 -7.60 -11.42
C LEU A 298 15.06 -6.86 -10.36
N ALA A 299 15.66 -7.58 -9.40
CA ALA A 299 16.50 -6.98 -8.37
C ALA A 299 17.73 -6.26 -8.98
N LEU A 300 18.38 -6.85 -9.99
CA LEU A 300 19.48 -6.19 -10.70
C LEU A 300 19.02 -4.90 -11.38
N MET A 301 17.80 -4.83 -11.94
CA MET A 301 17.28 -3.58 -12.49
C MET A 301 17.02 -2.51 -11.43
N VAL A 302 16.56 -2.91 -10.24
CA VAL A 302 16.32 -2.02 -9.09
C VAL A 302 17.61 -1.34 -8.63
N PHE A 303 18.71 -2.09 -8.52
CA PHE A 303 19.98 -1.63 -7.93
C PHE A 303 21.08 -1.23 -8.92
N LYS A 304 20.78 -1.24 -10.23
CA LYS A 304 21.59 -0.58 -11.27
C LYS A 304 21.37 0.92 -11.25
#